data_AF-A0A962JYR1-F1
#
_entry.id   AF-A0A962JYR1-F1
#
_cell.length_a   1.000
_cell.length_b   1.000
_cell.length_c   1.000
_cell.angle_alpha   90.00
_cell.angle_beta   90.00
_cell.angle_gamma   90.00
#
_symmetry.space_group_name_H-M   'P 1'
#
loop_
_entity.id
_entity.type
_entity.pdbx_description
1 polymer ?
#
loop_
_entity_poly.entity_id
_entity_poly.type
_entity_poly.pdbx_seq_one_letter_code
_entity_poly.pdbx_strand_id
1 'polypeptide(L)'
;QALEFLSTATNALSKTSTATSSTLAANTEILKGISSAISSLSSRTDLTTAQKTTLTNLVSTTVSSSTTLIKNDSPRSQVLGSVDSISTLLTSLKGTGTTIPDTLRNQAAELGKSAGVAVTNSLPSSITGGSAFDVNSIDSINALKSLAVSKPAVTQIIEKAAPKLCEKEPNLFLELLNPGLYYYKKQEYDDCIASGGIVDDSIIFDPDANGSVLAATAEKPVVLSGNANLVQYAGNKYPASASSLRISSDLLSDGFYTLADGRTLYVNNGRSMDLTGDAINPVAMNSAISNAGFTLSGQQNGSLQIDLGSAGRFAGAFALSSVGSAGTTCDSVTFAAPTGNPTSSNYVFTMTCNDGLVQRITPFPDSSVFFDTVINAGFNLSTDRNTGVISIEGVGNVRPSFFVTPLTLADTAYLNANKTTEGIAVRSSDVNGDGKVDFEVISDNGVQVMYGL
;
A
#
# COMPACT_ATOMS: atom_id res chain seq x y z
N GLN A 1 -15.46 19.87 27.25
CA GLN A 1 -14.68 20.53 26.19
C GLN A 1 -14.36 19.58 25.03
N ALA A 2 -13.22 18.87 24.94
CA ALA A 2 -12.92 18.04 23.76
C ALA A 2 -13.99 16.95 23.47
N LEU A 3 -14.40 16.18 24.48
CA LEU A 3 -15.48 15.18 24.34
C LEU A 3 -16.85 15.79 24.01
N GLU A 4 -17.10 17.03 24.41
CA GLU A 4 -18.35 17.74 24.17
C GLU A 4 -18.42 18.29 22.74
N PHE A 5 -17.28 18.81 22.24
CA PHE A 5 -17.11 19.12 20.83
C PHE A 5 -17.30 17.87 19.97
N LEU A 6 -16.63 16.75 20.32
CA LEU A 6 -16.76 15.48 19.62
C LEU A 6 -18.21 15.00 19.61
N SER A 7 -18.89 15.03 20.75
CA SER A 7 -20.31 14.65 20.84
C SER A 7 -21.19 15.52 19.93
N THR A 8 -20.96 16.83 19.91
CA THR A 8 -21.70 17.76 19.04
C THR A 8 -21.45 17.48 17.55
N ALA A 9 -20.19 17.29 17.16
CA ALA A 9 -19.80 17.00 15.79
C ALA A 9 -20.33 15.63 15.31
N THR A 10 -20.20 14.59 16.13
CA THR A 10 -20.75 13.25 15.84
C THR A 10 -22.28 13.29 15.71
N ASN A 11 -22.98 14.03 16.58
CA ASN A 11 -24.43 14.20 16.47
C ASN A 11 -24.84 14.94 15.19
N ALA A 12 -24.07 15.96 14.78
CA ALA A 12 -24.30 16.65 13.52
C ALA A 12 -24.12 15.69 12.33
N LEU A 13 -23.06 14.89 12.33
CA LEU A 13 -22.80 13.88 11.31
C LEU A 13 -23.95 12.87 11.22
N SER A 14 -24.40 12.28 12.33
CA SER A 14 -25.51 11.32 12.33
C SER A 14 -26.84 11.90 11.84
N LYS A 15 -27.10 13.19 12.12
CA LYS A 15 -28.28 13.87 11.57
C LYS A 15 -28.17 14.02 10.05
N THR A 16 -27.00 14.41 9.55
CA THR A 16 -26.79 14.54 8.10
C THR A 16 -26.84 13.19 7.38
N SER A 17 -26.38 12.11 8.00
CA SER A 17 -26.34 10.79 7.38
C SER A 17 -27.72 10.17 7.13
N THR A 18 -28.75 10.69 7.78
CA THR A 18 -30.15 10.32 7.57
C THR A 18 -30.92 11.32 6.70
N ALA A 19 -30.30 12.44 6.33
CA ALA A 19 -30.92 13.47 5.48
C ALA A 19 -30.83 13.07 3.99
N THR A 20 -31.90 13.31 3.24
CA THR A 20 -32.00 12.99 1.80
C THR A 20 -31.16 13.88 0.90
N SER A 21 -30.69 15.04 1.38
CA SER A 21 -29.94 16.04 0.61
C SER A 21 -28.50 16.22 1.07
N SER A 22 -27.97 15.36 1.95
CA SER A 22 -26.59 15.47 2.41
C SER A 22 -25.62 14.96 1.35
N THR A 23 -24.49 15.65 1.19
CA THR A 23 -23.41 15.23 0.30
C THR A 23 -22.26 14.66 1.13
N LEU A 24 -21.62 13.60 0.63
CA LEU A 24 -20.42 13.04 1.25
C LEU A 24 -19.33 14.11 1.43
N ALA A 25 -19.19 15.01 0.44
CA ALA A 25 -18.27 16.16 0.47
C ALA A 25 -18.40 17.06 1.71
N ALA A 26 -19.63 17.50 2.05
CA ALA A 26 -19.84 18.38 3.20
C ALA A 26 -19.50 17.69 4.52
N ASN A 27 -19.66 16.36 4.57
CA ASN A 27 -19.42 15.56 5.75
C ASN A 27 -17.95 15.13 5.91
N THR A 28 -17.16 15.12 4.83
CA THR A 28 -15.70 14.89 4.90
C THR A 28 -15.00 15.92 5.80
N GLU A 29 -15.43 17.19 5.79
CA GLU A 29 -14.85 18.21 6.67
C GLU A 29 -15.24 18.01 8.14
N ILE A 30 -16.47 17.57 8.44
CA ILE A 30 -16.87 17.18 9.79
C ILE A 30 -16.02 16.00 10.27
N LEU A 31 -15.79 15.00 9.41
CA LEU A 31 -14.95 13.84 9.72
C LEU A 31 -13.50 14.22 10.02
N LYS A 32 -12.90 15.12 9.23
CA LYS A 32 -11.56 15.66 9.50
C LYS A 32 -11.50 16.38 10.85
N GLY A 33 -12.53 17.14 11.20
CA GLY A 33 -12.64 17.82 12.49
C GLY A 33 -12.72 16.85 13.68
N ILE A 34 -13.55 15.80 13.57
CA ILE A 34 -13.64 14.73 14.57
C ILE A 34 -12.28 14.02 14.68
N SER A 35 -11.69 13.63 13.55
CA SER A 35 -10.39 12.96 13.48
C SER A 35 -9.30 13.75 14.20
N SER A 36 -9.14 15.02 13.85
CA SER A 36 -8.15 15.91 14.47
C SER A 36 -8.35 16.04 15.98
N ALA A 37 -9.60 16.15 16.44
CA ALA A 37 -9.91 16.23 17.87
C ALA A 37 -9.57 14.92 18.61
N ILE A 38 -9.80 13.74 18.03
CA ILE A 38 -9.40 12.47 18.65
C ILE A 38 -7.88 12.29 18.62
N SER A 39 -7.19 12.69 17.55
CA SER A 39 -5.72 12.66 17.50
C SER A 39 -5.10 13.54 18.59
N SER A 40 -5.73 14.66 18.97
CA SER A 40 -5.26 15.45 20.12
C SER A 40 -5.43 14.74 21.48
N LEU A 41 -6.34 13.77 21.56
CA LEU A 41 -6.58 12.97 22.76
C LEU A 41 -5.71 11.71 22.80
N SER A 42 -5.19 11.23 21.65
CA SER A 42 -4.40 10.00 21.58
C SER A 42 -3.08 10.09 22.36
N SER A 43 -2.52 11.29 22.50
CA SER A 43 -1.31 11.53 23.29
C SER A 43 -1.55 11.62 24.81
N ARG A 44 -2.80 11.53 25.27
CA ARG A 44 -3.15 11.65 26.69
C ARG A 44 -3.13 10.29 27.38
N THR A 45 -2.29 10.17 28.40
CA THR A 45 -2.18 8.97 29.25
C THR A 45 -3.15 8.98 30.43
N ASP A 46 -3.81 10.11 30.71
CA ASP A 46 -4.65 10.34 31.88
C ASP A 46 -6.16 10.14 31.62
N LEU A 47 -6.53 9.58 30.46
CA LEU A 47 -7.93 9.29 30.13
C LEU A 47 -8.49 8.18 31.04
N THR A 48 -9.58 8.51 31.73
CA THR A 48 -10.33 7.54 32.55
C THR A 48 -11.01 6.48 31.69
N THR A 49 -11.31 5.31 32.28
CA THR A 49 -12.06 4.24 31.60
C THR A 49 -13.39 4.73 31.03
N ALA A 50 -14.12 5.57 31.77
CA ALA A 50 -15.38 6.15 31.30
C ALA A 50 -15.18 7.03 30.04
N GLN A 51 -14.13 7.86 30.03
CA GLN A 51 -13.81 8.70 28.86
C GLN A 51 -13.40 7.85 27.65
N LYS A 52 -12.63 6.78 27.85
CA LYS A 52 -12.28 5.82 26.78
C LYS A 52 -13.53 5.15 26.20
N THR A 53 -14.47 4.72 27.04
CA THR A 53 -15.76 4.17 26.60
C THR A 53 -16.58 5.19 25.79
N THR A 54 -16.68 6.43 26.27
CA THR A 54 -17.35 7.50 25.52
C THR A 54 -16.70 7.73 24.16
N LEU A 55 -15.38 7.76 24.11
CA LEU A 55 -14.62 7.95 22.87
C LEU A 55 -14.89 6.82 21.88
N THR A 56 -14.85 5.56 22.34
CA THR A 56 -15.20 4.39 21.52
C THR A 56 -16.60 4.47 20.94
N ASN A 57 -17.60 4.88 21.74
CA ASN A 57 -18.98 5.03 21.28
C ASN A 57 -19.13 6.14 20.23
N LEU A 58 -18.40 7.25 20.40
CA LEU A 58 -18.38 8.35 19.43
C LEU A 58 -17.74 7.92 18.10
N VAL A 59 -16.62 7.18 18.17
CA VAL A 59 -15.98 6.61 16.97
C VAL A 59 -16.92 5.62 16.29
N SER A 60 -17.56 4.72 17.04
CA SER A 60 -18.55 3.77 16.51
C SER A 60 -19.68 4.46 15.76
N THR A 61 -20.25 5.52 16.34
CA THR A 61 -21.32 6.31 15.70
C THR A 61 -20.81 7.03 14.45
N THR A 62 -19.59 7.54 14.51
CA THR A 62 -18.93 8.23 13.38
C THR A 62 -18.70 7.27 12.20
N VAL A 63 -18.20 6.05 12.47
CA VAL A 63 -18.01 5.01 11.45
C VAL A 63 -19.36 4.64 10.81
N SER A 64 -20.37 4.30 11.61
CA SER A 64 -21.69 3.93 11.07
C SER A 64 -22.33 5.06 10.26
N SER A 65 -22.24 6.31 10.73
CA SER A 65 -22.76 7.46 9.99
C SER A 65 -22.04 7.63 8.64
N SER A 66 -20.72 7.44 8.62
CA SER A 66 -19.91 7.50 7.40
C SER A 66 -20.28 6.39 6.42
N THR A 67 -20.48 5.16 6.89
CA THR A 67 -20.95 4.04 6.07
C THR A 67 -22.26 4.38 5.36
N THR A 68 -23.23 4.96 6.08
CA THR A 68 -24.53 5.32 5.49
C THR A 68 -24.46 6.45 4.46
N LEU A 69 -23.42 7.30 4.53
CA LEU A 69 -23.20 8.40 3.59
C LEU A 69 -22.55 7.94 2.28
N ILE A 70 -21.83 6.82 2.30
CA ILE A 70 -21.23 6.24 1.09
C ILE A 70 -22.35 5.58 0.29
N LYS A 71 -22.57 6.10 -0.91
CA LYS A 71 -23.51 5.57 -1.91
C LYS A 71 -22.73 4.93 -3.07
N ASN A 72 -23.39 4.07 -3.82
CA ASN A 72 -22.78 3.33 -4.95
C ASN A 72 -22.19 4.26 -6.03
N ASP A 73 -22.67 5.50 -6.14
CA ASP A 73 -22.26 6.55 -7.08
C ASP A 73 -21.40 7.65 -6.43
N SER A 74 -20.98 7.48 -5.18
CA SER A 74 -20.17 8.48 -4.49
C SER A 74 -18.83 8.72 -5.18
N PRO A 75 -18.37 9.97 -5.32
CA PRO A 75 -17.10 10.27 -5.96
C PRO A 75 -15.93 9.57 -5.24
N ARG A 76 -15.09 8.86 -5.99
CA ARG A 76 -13.99 8.04 -5.45
C ARG A 76 -13.08 8.80 -4.49
N SER A 77 -12.69 10.03 -4.83
CA SER A 77 -11.83 10.85 -3.97
C SER A 77 -12.47 11.18 -2.61
N GLN A 78 -13.79 11.37 -2.57
CA GLN A 78 -14.52 11.63 -1.33
C GLN A 78 -14.68 10.37 -0.49
N VAL A 79 -14.93 9.22 -1.15
CA VAL A 79 -14.98 7.92 -0.47
C VAL A 79 -13.64 7.59 0.16
N LEU A 80 -12.54 7.69 -0.59
CA LEU A 80 -11.20 7.44 -0.08
C LEU A 80 -10.80 8.43 1.03
N GLY A 81 -11.12 9.72 0.88
CA GLY A 81 -10.89 10.71 1.95
C GLY A 81 -11.69 10.43 3.24
N SER A 82 -12.89 9.85 3.11
CA SER A 82 -13.66 9.37 4.27
C SER A 82 -13.01 8.15 4.91
N VAL A 83 -12.55 7.18 4.12
CA VAL A 83 -11.82 5.99 4.61
C VAL A 83 -10.54 6.40 5.34
N ASP A 84 -9.77 7.36 4.81
CA ASP A 84 -8.55 7.87 5.44
C ASP A 84 -8.85 8.59 6.77
N SER A 85 -9.92 9.38 6.81
CA SER A 85 -10.36 10.05 8.05
C SER A 85 -10.77 9.03 9.12
N ILE A 86 -11.48 7.97 8.74
CA ILE A 86 -11.85 6.85 9.63
C ILE A 86 -10.61 6.06 10.07
N SER A 87 -9.65 5.82 9.17
CA SER A 87 -8.39 5.15 9.50
C SER A 87 -7.64 5.94 10.58
N THR A 88 -7.52 7.26 10.41
CA THR A 88 -6.90 8.15 11.40
C THR A 88 -7.63 8.12 12.75
N LEU A 89 -8.96 8.06 12.74
CA LEU A 89 -9.78 7.92 13.95
C LEU A 89 -9.51 6.60 14.68
N LEU A 90 -9.44 5.48 13.96
CA LEU A 90 -9.18 4.16 14.52
C LEU A 90 -7.77 4.07 15.13
N THR A 91 -6.76 4.55 14.40
CA THR A 91 -5.37 4.60 14.89
C THR A 91 -5.25 5.53 16.10
N SER A 92 -5.90 6.69 16.09
CA SER A 92 -5.88 7.63 17.22
C SER A 92 -6.60 7.08 18.45
N LEU A 93 -7.74 6.39 18.28
CA LEU A 93 -8.44 5.70 19.37
C LEU A 93 -7.53 4.66 20.02
N LYS A 94 -6.83 3.86 19.21
CA LYS A 94 -5.86 2.88 19.72
C LYS A 94 -4.72 3.55 20.50
N GLY A 95 -4.23 4.70 20.03
CA GLY A 95 -3.21 5.50 20.72
C GLY A 95 -3.58 5.90 22.15
N THR A 96 -4.88 6.00 22.48
CA THR A 96 -5.35 6.21 23.86
C THR A 96 -5.19 4.98 24.79
N GLY A 97 -4.63 3.88 24.29
CA GLY A 97 -4.58 2.58 24.96
C GLY A 97 -5.94 1.89 25.03
N THR A 98 -6.84 2.18 24.08
CA THR A 98 -8.18 1.57 24.00
C THR A 98 -8.16 0.42 22.99
N THR A 99 -8.63 -0.75 23.40
CA THR A 99 -8.83 -1.89 22.49
C THR A 99 -10.02 -1.62 21.56
N ILE A 100 -9.87 -1.91 20.27
CA ILE A 100 -10.97 -1.80 19.30
C ILE A 100 -11.92 -2.99 19.51
N PRO A 101 -13.17 -2.76 19.96
CA PRO A 101 -14.13 -3.85 20.17
C PRO A 101 -14.62 -4.41 18.84
N ASP A 102 -15.12 -5.65 18.85
CA ASP A 102 -15.58 -6.33 17.63
C ASP A 102 -16.77 -5.62 16.97
N THR A 103 -17.62 -4.96 17.75
CA THR A 103 -18.69 -4.12 17.20
C THR A 103 -18.14 -3.01 16.31
N LEU A 104 -17.11 -2.29 16.76
CA LEU A 104 -16.46 -1.25 15.98
C LEU A 104 -15.69 -1.83 14.79
N ARG A 105 -15.06 -2.99 14.96
CA ARG A 105 -14.38 -3.71 13.88
C ARG A 105 -15.35 -4.08 12.76
N ASN A 106 -16.51 -4.65 13.10
CA ASN A 106 -17.54 -5.03 12.14
C ASN A 106 -18.11 -3.79 11.43
N GLN A 107 -18.34 -2.69 12.15
CA GLN A 107 -18.77 -1.43 11.53
C GLN A 107 -17.74 -0.88 10.53
N ALA A 108 -16.44 -0.98 10.85
CA ALA A 108 -15.38 -0.57 9.93
C ALA A 108 -15.24 -1.52 8.73
N ALA A 109 -15.47 -2.82 8.91
CA ALA A 109 -15.53 -3.78 7.80
C ALA A 109 -16.70 -3.47 6.85
N GLU A 110 -17.89 -3.14 7.39
CA GLU A 110 -19.04 -2.68 6.59
C GLU A 110 -18.76 -1.35 5.87
N LEU A 111 -18.05 -0.42 6.53
CA LEU A 111 -17.58 0.79 5.85
C LEU A 111 -16.66 0.45 4.67
N GLY A 112 -15.69 -0.45 4.87
CA GLY A 112 -14.80 -0.92 3.81
C GLY A 112 -15.55 -1.63 2.67
N LYS A 113 -16.64 -2.34 2.98
CA LYS A 113 -17.52 -2.97 1.98
C LYS A 113 -18.24 -1.92 1.15
N SER A 114 -18.93 -0.97 1.78
CA SER A 114 -19.61 0.13 1.08
C SER A 114 -18.64 0.97 0.25
N ALA A 115 -17.48 1.30 0.83
CA ALA A 115 -16.43 2.03 0.15
C ALA A 115 -15.90 1.24 -1.06
N GLY A 116 -15.56 -0.04 -0.89
CA GLY A 116 -15.03 -0.91 -1.94
C GLY A 116 -15.98 -1.05 -3.13
N VAL A 117 -17.29 -1.19 -2.88
CA VAL A 117 -18.31 -1.20 -3.94
C VAL A 117 -18.34 0.16 -4.67
N ALA A 118 -18.44 1.27 -3.93
CA ALA A 118 -18.53 2.61 -4.51
C ALA A 118 -17.29 2.97 -5.35
N VAL A 119 -16.08 2.68 -4.85
CA VAL A 119 -14.86 2.96 -5.60
C VAL A 119 -14.70 2.04 -6.80
N THR A 120 -15.15 0.79 -6.74
CA THR A 120 -15.10 -0.12 -7.89
C THR A 120 -16.07 0.32 -8.98
N ASN A 121 -17.26 0.78 -8.62
CA ASN A 121 -18.23 1.32 -9.58
C ASN A 121 -17.74 2.59 -10.30
N SER A 122 -16.80 3.31 -9.70
CA SER A 122 -16.17 4.47 -10.35
C SER A 122 -15.11 4.10 -11.40
N LEU A 123 -14.72 2.82 -11.49
CA LEU A 123 -13.74 2.37 -12.46
C LEU A 123 -14.34 2.26 -13.88
N PRO A 124 -13.51 2.42 -14.93
CA PRO A 124 -13.96 2.20 -16.30
C PRO A 124 -14.53 0.81 -16.53
N SER A 125 -15.48 0.71 -17.46
CA SER A 125 -16.17 -0.56 -17.79
C SER A 125 -15.25 -1.65 -18.33
N SER A 126 -14.10 -1.27 -18.89
CA SER A 126 -13.03 -2.19 -19.30
C SER A 126 -12.44 -2.98 -18.12
N ILE A 127 -12.49 -2.44 -16.90
CA ILE A 127 -12.07 -3.13 -15.68
C ILE A 127 -13.24 -3.87 -15.04
N THR A 128 -14.42 -3.25 -14.96
CA THR A 128 -15.59 -3.82 -14.26
C THR A 128 -16.38 -4.83 -15.08
N GLY A 129 -16.07 -4.98 -16.36
CA GLY A 129 -16.88 -5.77 -17.30
C GLY A 129 -18.25 -5.14 -17.59
N GLY A 130 -18.40 -3.83 -17.38
CA GLY A 130 -19.63 -3.08 -17.62
C GLY A 130 -20.75 -3.29 -16.59
N SER A 131 -20.47 -3.99 -15.49
CA SER A 131 -21.43 -4.23 -14.41
C SER A 131 -21.33 -3.15 -13.33
N ALA A 132 -22.48 -2.69 -12.84
CA ALA A 132 -22.56 -1.92 -11.61
C ALA A 132 -22.82 -2.87 -10.44
N PHE A 133 -22.09 -2.69 -9.34
CA PHE A 133 -22.20 -3.50 -8.14
C PHE A 133 -23.09 -2.81 -7.11
N ASP A 134 -23.94 -3.57 -6.44
CA ASP A 134 -24.77 -3.11 -5.32
C ASP A 134 -24.34 -3.77 -4.01
N VAL A 135 -24.05 -2.95 -3.01
CA VAL A 135 -23.65 -3.38 -1.65
C VAL A 135 -24.70 -4.26 -0.97
N ASN A 136 -25.98 -4.13 -1.36
CA ASN A 136 -27.09 -4.88 -0.78
C ASN A 136 -27.41 -6.18 -1.54
N SER A 137 -26.73 -6.46 -2.66
CA SER A 137 -26.98 -7.62 -3.52
C SER A 137 -25.90 -8.67 -3.33
N ILE A 138 -26.24 -9.84 -2.78
CA ILE A 138 -25.31 -10.96 -2.59
C ILE A 138 -24.67 -11.38 -3.92
N ASP A 139 -25.43 -11.39 -5.01
CA ASP A 139 -24.91 -11.72 -6.34
C ASP A 139 -23.90 -10.69 -6.83
N SER A 140 -24.15 -9.39 -6.60
CA SER A 140 -23.19 -8.32 -6.91
C SER A 140 -21.90 -8.47 -6.10
N ILE A 141 -22.02 -8.80 -4.82
CA ILE A 141 -20.86 -9.03 -3.94
C ILE A 141 -20.06 -10.24 -4.41
N ASN A 142 -20.70 -11.34 -4.78
CA ASN A 142 -20.02 -12.53 -5.30
C ASN A 142 -19.35 -12.27 -6.66
N ALA A 143 -19.99 -11.50 -7.54
CA ALA A 143 -19.39 -11.07 -8.80
C ALA A 143 -18.15 -10.20 -8.54
N LEU A 144 -18.22 -9.26 -7.60
CA LEU A 144 -17.09 -8.41 -7.23
C LEU A 144 -15.93 -9.21 -6.63
N LYS A 145 -16.19 -10.22 -5.79
CA LYS A 145 -15.18 -11.16 -5.30
C LYS A 145 -14.45 -11.87 -6.43
N SER A 146 -15.21 -12.42 -7.37
CA SER A 146 -14.64 -13.11 -8.54
C SER A 146 -13.81 -12.16 -9.41
N LEU A 147 -14.26 -10.91 -9.54
CA LEU A 147 -13.53 -9.88 -10.26
C LEU A 147 -12.23 -9.51 -9.55
N ALA A 148 -12.23 -9.34 -8.23
CA ALA A 148 -11.03 -9.04 -7.44
C ALA A 148 -9.95 -10.12 -7.63
N VAL A 149 -10.33 -11.40 -7.56
CA VAL A 149 -9.42 -12.53 -7.79
C VAL A 149 -8.78 -12.49 -9.18
N SER A 150 -9.54 -12.07 -10.20
CA SER A 150 -9.08 -12.08 -11.60
C SER A 150 -8.38 -10.79 -12.04
N LYS A 151 -8.58 -9.68 -11.33
CA LYS A 151 -8.09 -8.34 -11.70
C LYS A 151 -7.34 -7.71 -10.51
N PRO A 152 -5.99 -7.73 -10.52
CA PRO A 152 -5.17 -7.09 -9.46
C PRO A 152 -5.50 -5.61 -9.23
N ALA A 153 -5.91 -4.89 -10.29
CA ALA A 153 -6.41 -3.52 -10.17
C ALA A 153 -7.62 -3.43 -9.24
N VAL A 154 -8.57 -4.35 -9.34
CA VAL A 154 -9.78 -4.36 -8.51
C VAL A 154 -9.44 -4.74 -7.07
N THR A 155 -8.57 -5.73 -6.86
CA THR A 155 -8.06 -6.04 -5.50
C THR A 155 -7.39 -4.82 -4.86
N GLN A 156 -6.52 -4.12 -5.58
CA GLN A 156 -5.85 -2.91 -5.08
C GLN A 156 -6.85 -1.80 -4.74
N ILE A 157 -7.91 -1.65 -5.52
CA ILE A 157 -8.94 -0.65 -5.26
C ILE A 157 -9.77 -0.99 -4.01
N ILE A 158 -10.13 -2.26 -3.83
CA ILE A 158 -10.82 -2.75 -2.62
C ILE A 158 -9.92 -2.59 -1.39
N GLU A 159 -8.64 -2.93 -1.49
CA GLU A 159 -7.64 -2.75 -0.42
C GLU A 159 -7.52 -1.28 -0.01
N LYS A 160 -7.44 -0.36 -0.97
CA LYS A 160 -7.38 1.09 -0.70
C LYS A 160 -8.62 1.60 0.02
N ALA A 161 -9.79 1.01 -0.25
CA ALA A 161 -11.05 1.35 0.38
C ALA A 161 -11.24 0.72 1.79
N ALA A 162 -10.36 -0.18 2.20
CA ALA A 162 -10.40 -0.79 3.53
C ALA A 162 -9.76 0.13 4.59
N PRO A 163 -10.40 0.36 5.76
CA PRO A 163 -9.84 1.19 6.82
C PRO A 163 -8.52 0.63 7.35
N LYS A 164 -7.49 1.48 7.43
CA LYS A 164 -6.20 1.13 8.02
C LYS A 164 -6.26 1.19 9.54
N LEU A 165 -5.59 0.24 10.17
CA LEU A 165 -5.34 0.20 11.61
C LEU A 165 -3.90 0.57 11.93
N CYS A 166 -2.97 0.05 11.14
CA CYS A 166 -1.55 0.28 11.26
C CYS A 166 -1.00 0.62 9.88
N GLU A 167 -0.06 1.55 9.84
CA GLU A 167 0.65 1.93 8.62
C GLU A 167 2.11 2.17 8.98
N LYS A 168 3.01 1.60 8.18
CA LYS A 168 4.44 1.87 8.30
C LYS A 168 4.68 3.28 7.78
N GLU A 169 5.30 4.11 8.61
CA GLU A 169 5.68 5.47 8.22
C GLU A 169 6.58 5.45 6.98
N PRO A 170 6.24 6.18 5.89
CA PRO A 170 6.99 6.15 4.64
C PRO A 170 8.45 6.64 4.78
N ASN A 171 8.75 7.41 5.83
CA ASN A 171 10.04 8.07 6.04
C ASN A 171 10.92 7.45 7.14
N LEU A 172 10.75 6.16 7.49
CA LEU A 172 11.68 5.48 8.41
C LEU A 172 13.16 5.63 7.96
N PHE A 173 13.42 5.83 6.66
CA PHE A 173 14.77 6.01 6.11
C PHE A 173 15.44 7.34 6.51
N LEU A 174 14.69 8.43 6.67
CA LEU A 174 15.24 9.70 7.20
C LEU A 174 15.63 9.57 8.69
N GLU A 175 15.03 8.61 9.39
CA GLU A 175 15.31 8.31 10.80
C GLU A 175 16.43 7.28 10.99
N LEU A 176 16.93 6.65 9.92
CA LEU A 176 18.12 5.77 9.97
C LEU A 176 19.42 6.51 10.30
N LEU A 177 19.42 7.85 10.24
CA LEU A 177 20.49 8.68 10.81
C LEU A 177 20.53 8.58 12.36
N ASN A 178 19.45 8.08 12.98
CA ASN A 178 19.37 7.74 14.40
C ASN A 178 18.76 6.34 14.58
N PRO A 179 19.59 5.28 14.65
CA PRO A 179 19.13 3.89 14.76
C PRO A 179 18.08 3.68 15.87
N GLY A 180 18.19 4.40 16.99
CA GLY A 180 17.23 4.31 18.11
C GLY A 180 15.81 4.74 17.75
N LEU A 181 15.65 5.77 16.89
CA LEU A 181 14.33 6.24 16.45
C LEU A 181 13.71 5.29 15.41
N TYR A 182 14.52 4.77 14.48
CA TYR A 182 14.10 3.75 13.51
C TYR A 182 13.52 2.50 14.22
N TYR A 183 14.25 1.96 15.20
CA TYR A 183 13.77 0.80 15.96
C TYR A 183 12.54 1.12 16.82
N TYR A 184 12.42 2.34 17.35
CA TYR A 184 11.26 2.76 18.14
C TYR A 184 9.97 2.82 17.30
N LYS A 185 9.95 3.56 16.18
CA LYS A 185 8.76 3.65 15.32
C LYS A 185 8.41 2.32 14.66
N LYS A 186 9.43 1.52 14.35
CA LYS A 186 9.23 0.14 13.91
C LYS A 186 8.59 -0.71 15.01
N GLN A 187 9.04 -0.60 16.25
CA GLN A 187 8.43 -1.30 17.39
C GLN A 187 6.98 -0.86 17.59
N GLU A 188 6.65 0.43 17.46
CA GLU A 188 5.27 0.90 17.51
C GLU A 188 4.39 0.27 16.42
N TYR A 189 4.93 0.13 15.20
CA TYR A 189 4.23 -0.57 14.12
C TYR A 189 4.08 -2.08 14.40
N ASP A 190 5.14 -2.75 14.83
CA ASP A 190 5.11 -4.18 15.16
C ASP A 190 4.15 -4.46 16.33
N ASP A 191 4.17 -3.64 17.37
CA ASP A 191 3.22 -3.64 18.48
C ASP A 191 1.81 -3.35 17.99
N CYS A 192 1.67 -2.50 16.96
CA CYS A 192 0.39 -2.21 16.33
C CYS A 192 -0.17 -3.45 15.61
N ILE A 193 0.66 -4.15 14.81
CA ILE A 193 0.28 -5.41 14.18
C ILE A 193 -0.09 -6.45 15.25
N ALA A 194 0.72 -6.53 16.31
CA ALA A 194 0.53 -7.47 17.39
C ALA A 194 -0.81 -7.25 18.12
N SER A 195 -1.02 -6.05 18.64
CA SER A 195 -2.28 -5.65 19.31
C SER A 195 -3.48 -5.58 18.38
N GLY A 196 -3.26 -5.56 17.06
CA GLY A 196 -4.28 -5.75 16.05
C GLY A 196 -4.99 -7.09 16.15
N GLY A 197 -4.46 -8.06 16.92
CA GLY A 197 -5.03 -9.38 17.19
C GLY A 197 -4.65 -10.44 16.17
N ILE A 198 -3.61 -10.20 15.36
CA ILE A 198 -2.93 -11.26 14.58
C ILE A 198 -1.97 -12.04 15.51
N VAL A 199 -2.02 -11.76 16.81
CA VAL A 199 -1.37 -12.53 17.87
C VAL A 199 -2.41 -13.49 18.40
N ASP A 200 -2.49 -14.65 17.77
CA ASP A 200 -2.59 -15.83 18.60
C ASP A 200 -1.17 -16.06 19.14
N ASP A 201 -1.05 -16.28 20.45
CA ASP A 201 0.23 -16.51 21.12
C ASP A 201 0.94 -17.62 20.36
N SER A 202 2.06 -17.25 19.72
CA SER A 202 2.78 -18.05 18.73
C SER A 202 2.02 -18.21 17.40
N ILE A 203 2.35 -17.34 16.45
CA ILE A 203 2.34 -17.81 15.07
C ILE A 203 3.42 -18.92 15.04
N ILE A 204 3.00 -20.17 14.86
CA ILE A 204 3.82 -21.39 14.71
C ILE A 204 3.45 -21.94 13.31
N PHE A 205 4.36 -22.23 12.38
CA PHE A 205 5.68 -22.86 12.61
C PHE A 205 5.70 -24.34 12.19
N ASP A 206 5.09 -24.79 11.09
CA ASP A 206 5.30 -26.17 10.61
C ASP A 206 5.35 -26.26 9.06
N PRO A 207 6.27 -27.06 8.48
CA PRO A 207 6.69 -26.96 7.08
C PRO A 207 5.93 -27.95 6.20
N ASP A 208 5.61 -27.57 4.97
CA ASP A 208 6.16 -28.24 3.78
C ASP A 208 5.83 -27.52 2.46
N ALA A 209 6.84 -27.54 1.58
CA ALA A 209 6.83 -27.41 0.12
C ALA A 209 6.85 -26.01 -0.56
N ASN A 210 8.07 -25.67 -1.00
CA ASN A 210 8.43 -25.20 -2.36
C ASN A 210 7.63 -24.06 -3.02
N GLY A 211 8.21 -22.85 -2.95
CA GLY A 211 8.51 -22.04 -4.14
C GLY A 211 7.36 -21.22 -4.73
N SER A 212 7.49 -19.89 -4.60
CA SER A 212 6.58 -18.81 -5.01
C SER A 212 5.51 -18.49 -3.96
N VAL A 213 5.41 -17.21 -3.57
CA VAL A 213 4.40 -16.65 -2.65
C VAL A 213 2.97 -16.74 -3.23
N LEU A 214 2.80 -17.33 -4.41
CA LEU A 214 1.59 -17.27 -5.23
C LEU A 214 0.72 -18.53 -5.22
N ALA A 215 1.08 -19.57 -4.48
CA ALA A 215 0.21 -20.74 -4.32
C ALA A 215 -0.51 -20.64 -2.98
N ALA A 216 -1.84 -20.47 -2.99
CA ALA A 216 -2.66 -20.51 -1.78
C ALA A 216 -2.53 -21.90 -1.11
N THR A 217 -1.57 -22.05 -0.22
CA THR A 217 -1.48 -23.16 0.72
C THR A 217 -2.24 -22.80 2.00
N ALA A 218 -2.60 -23.81 2.80
CA ALA A 218 -3.16 -23.60 4.14
C ALA A 218 -2.16 -22.96 5.12
N GLU A 219 -0.91 -22.74 4.69
CA GLU A 219 0.16 -22.16 5.50
C GLU A 219 0.05 -20.64 5.56
N LYS A 220 0.35 -20.08 6.73
CA LYS A 220 0.30 -18.64 7.01
C LYS A 220 1.71 -18.04 6.97
N PRO A 221 1.91 -16.83 6.41
CA PRO A 221 3.23 -16.19 6.38
C PRO A 221 3.58 -15.62 7.76
N VAL A 222 4.85 -15.60 8.14
CA VAL A 222 5.29 -15.03 9.43
C VAL A 222 6.52 -14.18 9.47
N VAL A 223 6.34 -13.07 10.15
CA VAL A 223 7.38 -12.18 10.61
C VAL A 223 8.17 -12.83 11.75
N LEU A 224 9.44 -13.15 11.51
CA LEU A 224 10.30 -13.80 12.50
C LEU A 224 10.65 -12.85 13.66
N SER A 225 10.47 -13.32 14.89
CA SER A 225 10.89 -12.60 16.09
C SER A 225 12.43 -12.42 16.10
N GLY A 226 12.89 -11.19 16.25
CA GLY A 226 14.33 -10.83 16.19
C GLY A 226 14.83 -10.33 14.82
N ASN A 227 14.08 -10.53 13.72
CA ASN A 227 14.31 -9.84 12.46
C ASN A 227 12.99 -9.65 11.69
N ALA A 228 12.31 -8.52 11.93
CA ALA A 228 10.99 -8.28 11.33
C ALA A 228 11.01 -7.96 9.83
N ASN A 229 12.19 -7.92 9.20
CA ASN A 229 12.32 -7.84 7.74
C ASN A 229 12.41 -9.23 7.10
N LEU A 230 12.17 -10.30 7.87
CA LEU A 230 12.12 -11.66 7.36
C LEU A 230 10.74 -12.26 7.60
N VAL A 231 10.10 -12.61 6.49
CA VAL A 231 8.85 -13.34 6.47
C VAL A 231 9.13 -14.79 6.10
N GLN A 232 8.77 -15.75 6.94
CA GLN A 232 8.78 -17.17 6.62
C GLN A 232 7.45 -17.59 6.00
N TYR A 233 7.51 -18.25 4.84
CA TYR A 233 6.34 -18.78 4.15
C TYR A 233 6.73 -20.06 3.40
N ALA A 234 5.94 -21.14 3.51
CA ALA A 234 6.23 -22.43 2.87
C ALA A 234 7.67 -22.93 3.08
N GLY A 235 8.15 -22.91 4.33
CA GLY A 235 9.50 -23.31 4.72
C GLY A 235 10.64 -22.39 4.24
N ASN A 236 10.33 -21.33 3.49
CA ASN A 236 11.29 -20.38 2.91
C ASN A 236 11.29 -19.06 3.68
N LYS A 237 12.44 -18.37 3.74
CA LYS A 237 12.53 -17.02 4.29
C LYS A 237 12.57 -16.00 3.15
N TYR A 238 11.82 -14.92 3.30
CA TYR A 238 11.70 -13.84 2.35
C TYR A 238 12.05 -12.52 3.04
N PRO A 239 13.03 -11.76 2.52
CA PRO A 239 13.25 -10.39 2.94
C PRO A 239 12.06 -9.55 2.51
N ALA A 240 11.21 -9.22 3.47
CA ALA A 240 9.94 -8.56 3.20
C ALA A 240 9.54 -7.71 4.39
N SER A 241 8.81 -6.63 4.12
CA SER A 241 8.16 -5.85 5.15
C SER A 241 6.66 -5.80 4.94
N ALA A 242 5.94 -5.78 6.07
CA ALA A 242 4.55 -5.42 6.09
C ALA A 242 4.43 -3.90 6.09
N SER A 243 3.62 -3.33 5.19
CA SER A 243 3.47 -1.87 5.07
C SER A 243 2.20 -1.34 5.72
N SER A 244 1.15 -2.16 5.82
CA SER A 244 -0.09 -1.79 6.50
C SER A 244 -0.83 -3.01 7.04
N LEU A 245 -1.68 -2.73 8.04
CA LEU A 245 -2.73 -3.63 8.50
C LEU A 245 -4.06 -2.91 8.37
N ARG A 246 -5.03 -3.57 7.76
CA ARG A 246 -6.36 -3.04 7.53
C ARG A 246 -7.43 -3.95 8.08
N ILE A 247 -8.60 -3.37 8.34
CA ILE A 247 -9.84 -4.11 8.54
C ILE A 247 -10.36 -4.46 7.15
N SER A 248 -10.26 -5.73 6.77
CA SER A 248 -10.73 -6.20 5.48
C SER A 248 -12.25 -6.26 5.49
N SER A 249 -12.86 -5.82 4.39
CA SER A 249 -14.27 -6.09 4.14
C SER A 249 -14.46 -7.55 3.71
N ASP A 250 -15.72 -7.97 3.68
CA ASP A 250 -16.11 -9.28 3.16
C ASP A 250 -15.97 -9.37 1.63
N LEU A 251 -15.52 -8.31 0.93
CA LEU A 251 -15.28 -8.29 -0.52
C LEU A 251 -14.04 -9.08 -0.94
N LEU A 252 -13.13 -9.36 0.00
CA LEU A 252 -12.00 -10.25 -0.20
C LEU A 252 -12.17 -11.44 0.74
N SER A 253 -12.16 -12.64 0.16
CA SER A 253 -12.10 -13.87 0.94
C SER A 253 -10.71 -14.05 1.56
N ASP A 254 -10.62 -14.86 2.61
CA ASP A 254 -9.32 -15.25 3.17
C ASP A 254 -8.43 -15.88 2.10
N GLY A 255 -7.13 -15.53 2.11
CA GLY A 255 -6.16 -16.01 1.14
C GLY A 255 -5.12 -14.96 0.75
N PHE A 256 -4.44 -15.22 -0.36
CA PHE A 256 -3.42 -14.35 -0.93
C PHE A 256 -3.91 -13.73 -2.24
N TYR A 257 -3.59 -12.46 -2.43
CA TYR A 257 -3.85 -11.72 -3.65
C TYR A 257 -2.61 -10.95 -4.08
N THR A 258 -2.50 -10.69 -5.37
CA THR A 258 -1.50 -9.78 -5.93
C THR A 258 -2.16 -8.43 -6.18
N LEU A 259 -1.55 -7.36 -5.69
CA LEU A 259 -1.95 -5.99 -6.01
C LEU A 259 -1.37 -5.59 -7.37
N ALA A 260 -1.91 -4.54 -8.01
CA ALA A 260 -1.45 -4.11 -9.33
C ALA A 260 0.03 -3.68 -9.32
N ASP A 261 0.49 -3.12 -8.20
CA ASP A 261 1.89 -2.77 -7.95
C ASP A 261 2.78 -3.97 -7.59
N GLY A 262 2.26 -5.19 -7.58
CA GLY A 262 3.01 -6.42 -7.31
C GLY A 262 3.28 -6.73 -5.84
N ARG A 263 2.74 -5.94 -4.90
CA ARG A 263 2.70 -6.35 -3.49
C ARG A 263 1.76 -7.54 -3.31
N THR A 264 2.06 -8.37 -2.32
CA THR A 264 1.19 -9.47 -1.92
C THR A 264 0.26 -9.00 -0.81
N LEU A 265 -1.05 -9.14 -0.98
CA LEU A 265 -2.03 -8.92 0.07
C LEU A 265 -2.42 -10.26 0.70
N TYR A 266 -2.22 -10.38 2.01
CA TYR A 266 -2.72 -11.51 2.80
C TYR A 266 -4.01 -11.10 3.51
N VAL A 267 -5.08 -11.85 3.33
CA VAL A 267 -6.38 -11.63 3.96
C VAL A 267 -6.70 -12.82 4.88
N ASN A 268 -7.06 -12.54 6.12
CA ASN A 268 -7.46 -13.57 7.07
C ASN A 268 -8.36 -12.98 8.17
N ASN A 269 -9.52 -13.60 8.40
CA ASN A 269 -10.41 -13.30 9.51
C ASN A 269 -10.77 -11.80 9.61
N GLY A 270 -11.20 -11.22 8.49
CA GLY A 270 -11.63 -9.81 8.42
C GLY A 270 -10.49 -8.80 8.56
N ARG A 271 -9.25 -9.21 8.30
CA ARG A 271 -8.07 -8.35 8.29
C ARG A 271 -7.23 -8.60 7.06
N SER A 272 -6.51 -7.57 6.64
CA SER A 272 -5.57 -7.70 5.53
C SER A 272 -4.24 -7.03 5.83
N MET A 273 -3.16 -7.63 5.36
CA MET A 273 -1.80 -7.14 5.49
C MET A 273 -1.11 -7.21 4.15
N ASP A 274 -0.53 -6.12 3.70
CA ASP A 274 0.27 -6.09 2.49
C ASP A 274 1.75 -6.36 2.81
N LEU A 275 2.35 -7.20 1.99
CA LEU A 275 3.73 -7.65 2.06
C LEU A 275 4.45 -7.20 0.80
N THR A 276 5.61 -6.57 0.98
CA THR A 276 6.48 -6.12 -0.11
C THR A 276 7.90 -6.60 0.13
N GLY A 277 8.68 -6.77 -0.95
CA GLY A 277 10.10 -7.09 -0.82
C GLY A 277 10.84 -5.93 -0.15
N ASP A 278 11.79 -6.24 0.75
CA ASP A 278 12.58 -5.25 1.47
C ASP A 278 14.04 -5.73 1.64
N ALA A 279 14.94 -4.84 2.05
CA ALA A 279 16.28 -5.22 2.44
C ALA A 279 16.23 -6.09 3.70
N ILE A 280 16.99 -7.18 3.72
CA ILE A 280 17.14 -8.01 4.93
C ILE A 280 17.71 -7.21 6.10
N ASN A 281 18.58 -6.23 5.79
CA ASN A 281 19.09 -5.23 6.72
C ASN A 281 19.04 -3.82 6.09
N PRO A 282 17.95 -3.05 6.32
CA PRO A 282 17.80 -1.71 5.76
C PRO A 282 18.79 -0.70 6.36
N VAL A 283 19.30 -0.93 7.57
CA VAL A 283 20.33 -0.07 8.19
C VAL A 283 21.66 -0.20 7.46
N ALA A 284 22.10 -1.44 7.20
CA ALA A 284 23.31 -1.71 6.44
C ALA A 284 23.21 -1.20 5.00
N MET A 285 22.05 -1.42 4.35
CA MET A 285 21.76 -0.89 3.02
C MET A 285 21.87 0.63 2.98
N ASN A 286 21.17 1.34 3.86
CA ASN A 286 21.18 2.79 3.90
C ASN A 286 22.58 3.36 4.20
N SER A 287 23.33 2.71 5.09
CA SER A 287 24.71 3.08 5.40
C SER A 287 25.62 2.97 4.16
N ALA A 288 25.50 1.88 3.40
CA ALA A 288 26.28 1.69 2.17
C ALA A 288 25.93 2.73 1.09
N ILE A 289 24.65 3.06 0.91
CA ILE A 289 24.20 4.09 -0.05
C ILE A 289 24.67 5.49 0.39
N SER A 290 24.55 5.80 1.67
CA SER A 290 25.00 7.09 2.23
C SER A 290 26.51 7.26 2.12
N ASN A 291 27.29 6.20 2.38
CA ASN A 291 28.74 6.21 2.22
C ASN A 291 29.17 6.38 0.75
N ALA A 292 28.32 5.99 -0.20
CA ALA A 292 28.52 6.26 -1.63
C ALA A 292 28.13 7.70 -2.03
N GLY A 293 27.67 8.52 -1.10
CA GLY A 293 27.35 9.94 -1.31
C GLY A 293 25.91 10.19 -1.76
N PHE A 294 25.01 9.21 -1.64
CA PHE A 294 23.63 9.32 -2.09
C PHE A 294 22.63 9.29 -0.94
N THR A 295 21.44 9.83 -1.17
CA THR A 295 20.32 9.79 -0.21
C THR A 295 19.25 8.84 -0.70
N LEU A 296 18.90 7.85 0.13
CA LEU A 296 17.81 6.92 -0.12
C LEU A 296 16.49 7.47 0.44
N SER A 297 15.42 7.34 -0.33
CA SER A 297 14.05 7.50 0.12
C SER A 297 13.23 6.26 -0.24
N GLY A 298 12.41 5.76 0.70
CA GLY A 298 11.46 4.68 0.45
C GLY A 298 10.06 5.21 0.19
N GLN A 299 9.24 4.46 -0.53
CA GLN A 299 7.80 4.69 -0.65
C GLN A 299 7.00 3.60 0.09
N GLN A 300 5.73 3.89 0.37
CA GLN A 300 4.80 2.95 1.03
C GLN A 300 4.60 1.65 0.23
N ASN A 301 4.75 1.69 -1.09
CA ASN A 301 4.63 0.50 -1.95
C ASN A 301 5.91 -0.37 -1.96
N GLY A 302 6.90 -0.07 -1.10
CA GLY A 302 8.19 -0.77 -1.03
C GLY A 302 9.18 -0.40 -2.14
N SER A 303 8.88 0.62 -2.95
CA SER A 303 9.87 1.13 -3.91
C SER A 303 10.94 1.99 -3.22
N LEU A 304 12.11 1.99 -3.83
CA LEU A 304 13.31 2.69 -3.43
C LEU A 304 13.60 3.78 -4.45
N GLN A 305 13.93 4.97 -3.97
CA GLN A 305 14.36 6.09 -4.78
C GLN A 305 15.68 6.63 -4.28
N ILE A 306 16.58 6.97 -5.20
CA ILE A 306 17.84 7.64 -4.87
C ILE A 306 17.94 8.90 -5.71
N ASP A 307 18.16 10.04 -5.07
CA ASP A 307 18.47 11.28 -5.78
C ASP A 307 19.92 11.24 -6.28
N LEU A 308 20.10 11.33 -7.60
CA LEU A 308 21.39 11.35 -8.27
C LEU A 308 21.81 12.80 -8.63
N GLY A 309 21.12 13.81 -8.11
CA GLY A 309 21.35 15.21 -8.40
C GLY A 309 21.03 15.57 -9.84
N SER A 310 21.96 16.26 -10.53
CA SER A 310 21.75 16.65 -11.93
C SER A 310 21.68 15.46 -12.90
N ALA A 311 22.06 14.25 -12.46
CA ALA A 311 21.95 13.03 -13.26
C ALA A 311 20.53 12.42 -13.22
N GLY A 312 19.62 12.96 -12.42
CA GLY A 312 18.23 12.49 -12.29
C GLY A 312 18.00 11.65 -11.03
N ARG A 313 17.17 10.63 -11.13
CA ARG A 313 16.80 9.76 -10.00
C ARG A 313 16.95 8.30 -10.37
N PHE A 314 17.24 7.49 -9.36
CA PHE A 314 17.09 6.04 -9.41
C PHE A 314 15.71 5.65 -8.86
N ALA A 315 15.06 4.67 -9.48
CA ALA A 315 13.82 4.06 -9.01
C ALA A 315 13.86 2.54 -9.17
N GLY A 316 13.64 1.81 -8.08
CA GLY A 316 13.64 0.36 -8.07
C GLY A 316 12.81 -0.22 -6.92
N ALA A 317 12.78 -1.53 -6.81
CA ALA A 317 12.17 -2.24 -5.70
C ALA A 317 12.89 -3.56 -5.43
N PHE A 318 12.86 -4.04 -4.19
CA PHE A 318 13.37 -5.38 -3.92
C PHE A 318 12.45 -6.44 -4.54
N ALA A 319 13.08 -7.46 -5.11
CA ALA A 319 12.39 -8.69 -5.47
C ALA A 319 11.87 -9.38 -4.20
N LEU A 320 10.67 -9.95 -4.26
CA LEU A 320 10.12 -10.78 -3.19
C LEU A 320 10.55 -12.25 -3.41
N SER A 321 11.86 -12.49 -3.30
CA SER A 321 12.48 -13.79 -3.53
C SER A 321 12.94 -14.46 -2.24
N SER A 322 12.86 -15.79 -2.18
CA SER A 322 13.39 -16.55 -1.05
C SER A 322 14.90 -16.39 -0.95
N VAL A 323 15.40 -16.18 0.27
CA VAL A 323 16.82 -16.25 0.61
C VAL A 323 17.21 -17.60 1.23
N GLY A 324 16.32 -18.60 1.11
CA GLY A 324 16.52 -19.94 1.64
C GLY A 324 16.54 -19.99 3.17
N SER A 325 17.32 -20.91 3.72
CA SER A 325 17.48 -21.12 5.18
C SER A 325 18.69 -20.41 5.78
N ALA A 326 19.47 -19.68 4.96
CA ALA A 326 20.74 -19.07 5.34
C ALA A 326 20.65 -18.15 6.57
N GLY A 327 21.81 -17.95 7.22
CA GLY A 327 21.98 -17.00 8.32
C GLY A 327 21.60 -15.58 7.92
N THR A 328 21.30 -14.73 8.90
CA THR A 328 20.72 -13.39 8.68
C THR A 328 21.68 -12.27 9.07
N THR A 329 22.97 -12.56 9.23
CA THR A 329 24.01 -11.61 9.66
C THR A 329 24.47 -10.76 8.49
N CYS A 330 23.54 -10.01 7.90
CA CYS A 330 23.79 -9.07 6.81
C CYS A 330 24.18 -7.71 7.38
N ASP A 331 25.32 -7.65 8.09
CA ASP A 331 25.74 -6.47 8.84
C ASP A 331 26.44 -5.43 7.96
N SER A 332 26.88 -5.84 6.76
CA SER A 332 27.39 -4.95 5.73
C SER A 332 27.01 -5.45 4.35
N VAL A 333 26.86 -4.53 3.40
CA VAL A 333 26.42 -4.84 2.03
C VAL A 333 27.29 -4.15 0.98
N THR A 334 27.32 -4.74 -0.20
CA THR A 334 27.89 -4.15 -1.42
C THR A 334 26.86 -4.20 -2.54
N PHE A 335 26.99 -3.33 -3.54
CA PHE A 335 26.09 -3.28 -4.69
C PHE A 335 26.85 -3.55 -5.98
N ALA A 336 26.19 -4.28 -6.89
CA ALA A 336 26.63 -4.39 -8.28
C ALA A 336 25.53 -3.86 -9.22
N ALA A 337 25.95 -3.07 -10.20
CA ALA A 337 25.08 -2.57 -11.24
C ALA A 337 24.75 -3.66 -12.27
N PRO A 338 23.56 -3.63 -12.89
CA PRO A 338 23.21 -4.53 -13.97
C PRO A 338 24.09 -4.31 -15.20
N THR A 339 24.26 -5.36 -15.99
CA THR A 339 24.92 -5.29 -17.31
C THR A 339 24.00 -5.88 -18.38
N GLY A 340 24.17 -5.46 -19.63
CA GLY A 340 23.40 -5.97 -20.76
C GLY A 340 22.13 -5.17 -21.07
N ASN A 341 21.14 -5.85 -21.67
CA ASN A 341 19.93 -5.22 -22.21
C ASN A 341 18.93 -4.84 -21.09
N PRO A 342 18.49 -3.56 -20.99
CA PRO A 342 17.47 -3.11 -20.04
C PRO A 342 16.12 -3.86 -20.10
N THR A 343 15.78 -4.50 -21.23
CA THR A 343 14.56 -5.32 -21.35
C THR A 343 14.70 -6.71 -20.74
N SER A 344 15.92 -7.16 -20.45
CA SER A 344 16.18 -8.48 -19.88
C SER A 344 15.75 -8.56 -18.41
N SER A 345 15.06 -9.63 -18.03
CA SER A 345 14.73 -9.92 -16.62
C SER A 345 15.96 -10.07 -15.70
N ASN A 346 17.17 -10.22 -16.26
CA ASN A 346 18.44 -10.27 -15.52
C ASN A 346 19.12 -8.90 -15.37
N TYR A 347 18.61 -7.84 -16.01
CA TYR A 347 19.11 -6.49 -15.81
C TYR A 347 18.59 -5.97 -14.47
N VAL A 348 19.22 -6.40 -13.39
CA VAL A 348 18.90 -6.06 -11.99
C VAL A 348 20.14 -5.55 -11.25
N PHE A 349 19.94 -4.64 -10.31
CA PHE A 349 20.96 -4.37 -9.30
C PHE A 349 20.98 -5.52 -8.29
N THR A 350 22.16 -5.88 -7.79
CA THR A 350 22.27 -6.89 -6.73
C THR A 350 22.87 -6.26 -5.49
N MET A 351 22.24 -6.49 -4.35
CA MET A 351 22.78 -6.20 -3.03
C MET A 351 23.33 -7.51 -2.45
N THR A 352 24.62 -7.52 -2.12
CA THR A 352 25.31 -8.69 -1.58
C THR A 352 25.74 -8.41 -0.14
N CYS A 353 25.25 -9.23 0.79
CA CYS A 353 25.65 -9.23 2.19
C CYS A 353 27.07 -9.80 2.35
N ASN A 354 27.73 -9.47 3.46
CA ASN A 354 29.05 -10.01 3.82
C ASN A 354 29.10 -11.52 3.99
N ASP A 355 27.98 -12.17 4.28
CA ASP A 355 27.85 -13.63 4.35
C ASP A 355 27.58 -14.28 2.97
N GLY A 356 27.54 -13.48 1.90
CA GLY A 356 27.32 -13.93 0.53
C GLY A 356 25.85 -14.02 0.11
N LEU A 357 24.89 -13.70 0.99
CA LEU A 357 23.48 -13.60 0.61
C LEU A 357 23.28 -12.50 -0.43
N VAL A 358 22.54 -12.80 -1.50
CA VAL A 358 22.26 -11.86 -2.59
C VAL A 358 20.77 -11.56 -2.65
N GLN A 359 20.43 -10.27 -2.64
CA GLN A 359 19.10 -9.76 -2.93
C GLN A 359 19.08 -9.01 -4.26
N ARG A 360 18.01 -9.18 -5.02
CA ARG A 360 17.80 -8.50 -6.31
C ARG A 360 16.97 -7.24 -6.09
N ILE A 361 17.38 -6.16 -6.74
CA ILE A 361 16.61 -4.93 -6.89
C ILE A 361 16.23 -4.83 -8.36
N THR A 362 14.92 -4.80 -8.64
CA THR A 362 14.34 -4.73 -9.98
C THR A 362 13.89 -3.30 -10.28
N PRO A 363 13.83 -2.90 -11.57
CA PRO A 363 13.36 -1.56 -11.90
C PRO A 363 11.88 -1.45 -11.59
N PHE A 364 11.45 -0.26 -11.17
CA PHE A 364 10.09 -0.02 -10.72
C PHE A 364 9.63 1.40 -11.07
N PRO A 365 8.32 1.66 -11.29
CA PRO A 365 7.85 3.01 -11.56
C PRO A 365 8.24 4.00 -10.45
N ASP A 366 8.82 5.13 -10.83
CA ASP A 366 9.21 6.18 -9.89
C ASP A 366 7.98 6.92 -9.33
N SER A 367 7.03 7.23 -10.21
CA SER A 367 5.85 7.99 -9.82
C SER A 367 4.92 7.13 -8.96
N SER A 368 4.64 7.61 -7.74
CA SER A 368 3.73 6.95 -6.79
C SER A 368 2.29 6.83 -7.30
N VAL A 369 1.91 7.65 -8.27
CA VAL A 369 0.56 7.67 -8.88
C VAL A 369 0.49 6.90 -10.20
N PHE A 370 1.57 6.24 -10.65
CA PHE A 370 1.60 5.48 -11.90
C PHE A 370 0.47 4.45 -11.98
N PHE A 371 0.35 3.58 -10.98
CA PHE A 371 -0.66 2.51 -10.97
C PHE A 371 -2.08 3.09 -10.95
N ASP A 372 -2.33 4.15 -10.18
CA ASP A 372 -3.64 4.80 -10.16
C ASP A 372 -3.99 5.42 -11.50
N THR A 373 -3.00 6.04 -12.17
CA THR A 373 -3.18 6.63 -13.50
C THR A 373 -3.58 5.56 -14.52
N VAL A 374 -2.89 4.41 -14.53
CA VAL A 374 -3.18 3.32 -15.48
C VAL A 374 -4.54 2.67 -15.20
N ILE A 375 -4.88 2.46 -13.93
CA ILE A 375 -6.20 1.96 -13.52
C ILE A 375 -7.31 2.93 -13.92
N ASN A 376 -7.11 4.23 -13.70
CA ASN A 376 -8.09 5.27 -14.04
C ASN A 376 -8.25 5.44 -15.56
N ALA A 377 -7.20 5.16 -16.33
CA ALA A 377 -7.26 5.05 -17.78
C ALA A 377 -8.02 3.79 -18.27
N GLY A 378 -8.40 2.89 -17.36
CA GLY A 378 -9.24 1.73 -17.66
C GLY A 378 -8.46 0.46 -17.96
N PHE A 379 -7.19 0.39 -17.56
CA PHE A 379 -6.38 -0.79 -17.75
C PHE A 379 -6.23 -1.56 -16.44
N ASN A 380 -6.48 -2.87 -16.52
CA ASN A 380 -6.02 -3.78 -15.49
C ASN A 380 -4.53 -4.08 -15.72
N LEU A 381 -3.77 -4.12 -14.64
CA LEU A 381 -2.33 -4.37 -14.68
C LEU A 381 -1.85 -5.16 -13.48
N SER A 382 -0.71 -5.81 -13.64
CA SER A 382 -0.01 -6.53 -12.58
C SER A 382 1.49 -6.34 -12.73
N THR A 383 2.21 -6.31 -11.62
CA THR A 383 3.66 -6.21 -11.61
C THR A 383 4.29 -7.44 -11.01
N ASP A 384 5.22 -8.06 -11.72
CA ASP A 384 6.10 -9.08 -11.16
C ASP A 384 7.34 -8.41 -10.55
N ARG A 385 7.34 -8.28 -9.22
CA ARG A 385 8.46 -7.68 -8.47
C ARG A 385 9.78 -8.46 -8.62
N ASN A 386 9.76 -9.73 -9.01
CA ASN A 386 10.98 -10.52 -9.19
C ASN A 386 11.72 -10.20 -10.49
N THR A 387 11.02 -9.66 -11.48
CA THR A 387 11.57 -9.33 -12.80
C THR A 387 11.51 -7.83 -13.11
N GLY A 388 10.63 -7.08 -12.44
CA GLY A 388 10.31 -5.68 -12.75
C GLY A 388 9.38 -5.52 -13.95
N VAL A 389 8.77 -6.61 -14.42
CA VAL A 389 7.85 -6.59 -15.56
C VAL A 389 6.46 -6.18 -15.11
N ILE A 390 5.87 -5.24 -15.83
CA ILE A 390 4.49 -4.78 -15.64
C ILE A 390 3.69 -5.25 -16.85
N SER A 391 2.70 -6.10 -16.60
CA SER A 391 1.75 -6.56 -17.61
C SER A 391 0.53 -5.64 -17.58
N ILE A 392 0.26 -4.97 -18.70
CA ILE A 392 -0.88 -4.06 -18.86
C ILE A 392 -1.82 -4.66 -19.91
N GLU A 393 -3.03 -5.02 -19.49
CA GLU A 393 -4.02 -5.66 -20.37
C GLU A 393 -4.38 -4.74 -21.54
N GLY A 394 -4.34 -5.26 -22.76
CA GLY A 394 -4.60 -4.48 -23.98
C GLY A 394 -3.43 -3.61 -24.48
N VAL A 395 -2.35 -3.48 -23.71
CA VAL A 395 -1.13 -2.74 -24.12
C VAL A 395 0.04 -3.70 -24.35
N GLY A 396 0.30 -4.61 -23.42
CA GLY A 396 1.42 -5.55 -23.47
C GLY A 396 2.25 -5.54 -22.19
N ASN A 397 3.45 -6.11 -22.26
CA ASN A 397 4.40 -6.14 -21.16
C ASN A 397 5.41 -5.02 -21.32
N VAL A 398 5.65 -4.28 -20.23
CA VAL A 398 6.67 -3.23 -20.19
C VAL A 398 7.59 -3.44 -18.99
N ARG A 399 8.80 -2.89 -19.08
CA ARG A 399 9.79 -2.92 -18.00
C ARG A 399 10.33 -1.51 -17.76
N PRO A 400 10.19 -0.93 -16.56
CA PRO A 400 10.71 0.39 -16.29
C PRO A 400 12.24 0.45 -16.44
N SER A 401 12.75 1.63 -16.78
CA SER A 401 14.14 2.02 -16.55
C SER A 401 14.37 2.24 -15.06
N PHE A 402 15.55 1.86 -14.56
CA PHE A 402 16.00 2.29 -13.22
C PHE A 402 16.18 3.80 -13.11
N PHE A 403 16.44 4.47 -14.23
CA PHE A 403 16.82 5.87 -14.24
C PHE A 403 15.68 6.73 -14.76
N VAL A 404 15.37 7.76 -13.97
CA VAL A 404 14.47 8.85 -14.31
C VAL A 404 15.32 10.04 -14.67
N THR A 405 15.18 10.52 -15.90
CA THR A 405 15.95 11.66 -16.40
C THR A 405 15.26 12.98 -16.04
N PRO A 406 16.00 14.06 -15.73
CA PRO A 406 15.40 15.36 -15.49
C PRO A 406 14.59 15.86 -16.70
N LEU A 407 13.49 16.57 -16.44
CA LEU A 407 12.68 17.16 -17.51
C LEU A 407 13.48 18.14 -18.36
N THR A 408 13.41 18.00 -19.69
CA THR A 408 13.80 19.07 -20.60
C THR A 408 12.67 20.10 -20.72
N LEU A 409 12.94 21.25 -21.33
CA LEU A 409 11.91 22.25 -21.64
C LEU A 409 10.78 21.67 -22.50
N ALA A 410 11.11 20.75 -23.42
CA ALA A 410 10.12 20.08 -24.26
C ALA A 410 9.25 19.12 -23.44
N ASP A 411 9.84 18.40 -22.48
CA ASP A 411 9.09 17.49 -21.60
C ASP A 411 8.17 18.26 -20.68
N THR A 412 8.62 19.39 -20.12
CA THR A 412 7.76 20.27 -19.31
C THR A 412 6.59 20.81 -20.12
N ALA A 413 6.82 21.24 -21.37
CA ALA A 413 5.75 21.70 -22.25
C ALA A 413 4.75 20.57 -22.57
N TYR A 414 5.25 19.37 -22.87
CA TYR A 414 4.40 18.21 -23.13
C TYR A 414 3.59 17.79 -21.90
N LEU A 415 4.22 17.74 -20.73
CA LEU A 415 3.57 17.41 -19.46
C LEU A 415 2.43 18.39 -19.16
N ASN A 416 2.69 19.70 -19.26
CA ASN A 416 1.67 20.71 -19.00
C ASN A 416 0.48 20.64 -19.98
N ALA A 417 0.72 20.19 -21.21
CA ALA A 417 -0.32 20.05 -22.23
C ALA A 417 -1.11 18.72 -22.13
N ASN A 418 -0.50 17.64 -21.63
CA ASN A 418 -1.04 16.28 -21.75
C ASN A 418 -1.19 15.51 -20.44
N LYS A 419 -0.83 16.09 -19.28
CA LYS A 419 -0.94 15.36 -18.02
C LYS A 419 -2.37 14.99 -17.68
N THR A 420 -2.55 13.79 -17.14
CA THR A 420 -3.80 13.38 -16.50
C THR A 420 -4.04 14.19 -15.23
N THR A 421 -5.20 14.00 -14.61
CA THR A 421 -5.54 14.60 -13.31
C THR A 421 -4.53 14.23 -12.22
N GLU A 422 -3.94 13.03 -12.31
CA GLU A 422 -2.90 12.54 -11.41
C GLU A 422 -1.53 13.17 -11.65
N GLY A 423 -1.34 13.90 -12.76
CA GLY A 423 -0.11 14.62 -13.06
C GLY A 423 0.91 13.83 -13.89
N ILE A 424 0.50 12.75 -14.57
CA ILE A 424 1.35 11.98 -15.48
C ILE A 424 0.95 12.27 -16.92
N ALA A 425 1.92 12.48 -17.81
CA ALA A 425 1.73 12.38 -19.25
C ALA A 425 2.47 11.17 -19.79
N VAL A 426 1.94 10.55 -20.85
CA VAL A 426 2.57 9.41 -21.52
C VAL A 426 2.75 9.75 -23.00
N ARG A 427 3.90 9.37 -23.56
CA ARG A 427 4.12 9.36 -25.02
C ARG A 427 4.84 8.08 -25.43
N SER A 428 4.51 7.58 -26.61
CA SER A 428 5.13 6.40 -27.20
C SER A 428 6.40 6.78 -27.96
N SER A 429 7.45 5.97 -27.82
CA SER A 429 8.69 6.07 -28.60
C SER A 429 9.29 4.66 -28.80
N ASP A 430 10.36 4.54 -29.58
CA ASP A 430 11.19 3.34 -29.63
C ASP A 430 12.59 3.80 -29.19
N VAL A 431 12.81 3.80 -27.88
CA VAL A 431 13.98 4.43 -27.25
C VAL A 431 15.22 3.56 -27.41
N ASN A 432 15.05 2.23 -27.38
CA ASN A 432 16.14 1.28 -27.49
C ASN A 432 16.37 0.76 -28.94
N GLY A 433 15.50 1.10 -29.89
CA GLY A 433 15.62 0.72 -31.30
C GLY A 433 15.36 -0.76 -31.57
N ASP A 434 14.62 -1.45 -30.70
CA ASP A 434 14.33 -2.87 -30.83
C ASP A 434 13.07 -3.18 -31.65
N GLY A 435 12.39 -2.12 -32.14
CA GLY A 435 11.19 -2.20 -32.96
C GLY A 435 9.91 -2.45 -32.15
N LYS A 436 9.98 -2.44 -30.82
CA LYS A 436 8.82 -2.44 -29.93
C LYS A 436 8.51 -1.02 -29.46
N VAL A 437 7.26 -0.82 -29.07
CA VAL A 437 6.83 0.47 -28.54
C VAL A 437 7.24 0.55 -27.06
N ASP A 438 8.10 1.51 -26.77
CA ASP A 438 8.40 2.00 -25.44
C ASP A 438 7.44 3.14 -25.06
N PHE A 439 7.33 3.39 -23.75
CA PHE A 439 6.54 4.51 -23.24
C PHE A 439 7.40 5.40 -22.34
N GLU A 440 7.43 6.69 -22.64
CA GLU A 440 7.97 7.68 -21.74
C GLU A 440 6.87 8.13 -20.79
N VAL A 441 7.01 7.78 -19.51
CA VAL A 441 6.17 8.26 -18.41
C VAL A 441 6.79 9.55 -17.88
N ILE A 442 6.09 10.65 -18.11
CA ILE A 442 6.55 12.00 -17.78
C ILE A 442 5.74 12.49 -16.58
N SER A 443 6.43 12.95 -15.54
CA SER A 443 5.83 13.52 -14.34
C SER A 443 6.69 14.68 -13.83
N ASP A 444 6.26 15.36 -12.77
CA ASP A 444 7.06 16.41 -12.13
C ASP A 444 8.44 15.90 -11.64
N ASN A 445 8.60 14.59 -11.46
CA ASN A 445 9.86 13.96 -11.06
C ASN A 445 10.86 13.77 -12.22
N GLY A 446 10.42 13.86 -13.47
CA GLY A 446 11.23 13.57 -14.65
C GLY A 446 10.56 12.62 -15.66
N VAL A 447 11.37 12.13 -16.59
CA VAL A 447 10.98 11.15 -17.62
C VAL A 447 11.56 9.78 -17.28
N GLN A 448 10.67 8.80 -17.10
CA GLN A 448 11.04 7.39 -16.95
C GLN A 448 10.58 6.61 -18.18
N VAL A 449 11.50 5.91 -18.84
CA VAL A 449 11.18 5.02 -19.95
C VAL A 449 10.64 3.70 -19.41
N MET A 450 9.57 3.20 -20.02
CA MET A 450 9.00 1.87 -19.84
C MET A 450 9.25 1.09 -21.12
N TYR A 451 10.24 0.21 -21.13
CA TYR A 451 10.64 -0.53 -22.32
C TYR A 451 9.63 -1.61 -22.69
N GLY A 452 9.23 -1.68 -23.95
CA GLY A 452 8.36 -2.74 -24.47
C GLY A 452 9.07 -4.10 -24.52
N LEU A 453 8.34 -5.19 -24.23
CA LEU A 453 8.89 -6.56 -24.16
C LEU A 453 8.37 -7.52 -25.23
#